data_AF-A0A7T0BVB0-F1
#
_entry.id   AF-A0A7T0BVB0-F1
#
_cell.length_a   1.000
_cell.length_b   1.000
_cell.length_c   1.000
_cell.angle_alpha   90.00
_cell.angle_beta   90.00
_cell.angle_gamma   90.00
#
_symmetry.space_group_name_H-M   'P 1'
#
loop_
_entity.id
_entity.type
_entity.pdbx_description
1 polymer ?
#
loop_
_entity_poly.entity_id
_entity_poly.type
_entity_poly.pdbx_seq_one_letter_code
_entity_poly.pdbx_strand_id
1 'polypeptide(L)'
;MNFPTKKEFFELLYQNKEFCNSLGQVMLAASKLESTLRIFLINQGHDIPENKATLGNLVNILKKNKHLSKNGEMHFADLKMQRNYLSHSLYDLFNDNIEETILPRENLVPEDVQVFAEKVSGTAKNFLGITKIIINEIDKSQKIKGTMILL
;
A
#
# COMPACT_ATOMS: atom_id res chain seq x y z
N MET A 1 12.97 -28.35 17.23
CA MET A 1 12.18 -27.83 16.10
C MET A 1 13.14 -27.57 14.95
N ASN A 2 12.78 -27.96 13.74
CA ASN A 2 13.57 -27.63 12.55
C ASN A 2 12.98 -26.33 11.97
N PHE A 3 13.74 -25.24 12.01
CA PHE A 3 13.31 -23.97 11.44
C PHE A 3 13.59 -23.98 9.93
N PRO A 4 12.64 -23.59 9.07
CA PRO A 4 12.92 -23.41 7.66
C PRO A 4 14.02 -22.37 7.46
N THR A 5 14.88 -22.60 6.48
CA THR A 5 15.75 -21.55 5.97
C THR A 5 14.91 -20.42 5.36
N LYS A 6 15.49 -19.22 5.21
CA LYS A 6 14.81 -18.06 4.59
C LYS A 6 14.25 -18.38 3.20
N LYS A 7 15.01 -19.12 2.39
CA LYS A 7 14.60 -19.57 1.05
C LYS A 7 13.43 -20.55 1.11
N GLU A 8 13.49 -21.53 2.00
CA GLU A 8 12.38 -22.47 2.20
C GLU A 8 11.11 -21.75 2.69
N PHE A 9 11.25 -20.76 3.58
CA PHE A 9 10.11 -19.98 4.04
C PHE A 9 9.49 -19.14 2.91
N PHE A 10 10.30 -18.58 2.01
CA PHE A 10 9.78 -17.92 0.82
C PHE A 10 8.95 -18.87 -0.06
N GLU A 11 9.41 -20.11 -0.26
CA GLU A 11 8.63 -21.11 -0.99
C GLU A 11 7.30 -21.44 -0.28
N LEU A 12 7.30 -21.50 1.05
CA LEU A 12 6.06 -21.67 1.82
C LEU A 12 5.08 -20.50 1.62
N LEU A 13 5.58 -19.26 1.60
CA LEU A 13 4.77 -18.07 1.29
C LEU A 13 4.21 -18.15 -0.14
N TYR A 14 5.06 -18.49 -1.12
CA TYR A 14 4.69 -18.56 -2.53
C TYR A 14 3.61 -19.62 -2.81
N GLN A 15 3.67 -20.75 -2.09
CA GLN A 15 2.69 -21.84 -2.22
C GLN A 15 1.40 -21.56 -1.44
N ASN A 16 1.40 -20.63 -0.48
CA ASN A 16 0.23 -20.32 0.32
C ASN A 16 -0.79 -19.49 -0.46
N LYS A 17 -1.97 -20.08 -0.69
CA LYS A 17 -3.05 -19.45 -1.46
C LYS A 17 -3.60 -18.18 -0.81
N GLU A 18 -3.73 -18.14 0.51
CA GLU A 18 -4.26 -16.96 1.21
C GLU A 18 -3.29 -15.78 1.15
N PHE A 19 -2.00 -16.03 1.32
CA PHE A 19 -0.95 -15.05 1.16
C PHE A 19 -0.95 -14.47 -0.26
N CYS A 20 -0.89 -15.34 -1.28
CA CYS A 20 -0.88 -14.91 -2.68
C CYS A 20 -2.17 -14.17 -3.08
N ASN A 21 -3.33 -14.62 -2.60
CA ASN A 21 -4.60 -13.91 -2.81
C ASN A 21 -4.58 -12.52 -2.14
N SER A 22 -4.11 -12.45 -0.89
CA SER A 22 -4.00 -11.19 -0.15
C SER A 22 -3.03 -10.22 -0.84
N LEU A 23 -1.92 -10.74 -1.37
CA LEU A 23 -0.95 -9.94 -2.13
C LEU A 23 -1.59 -9.37 -3.41
N GLY A 24 -2.36 -10.18 -4.13
CA GLY A 24 -3.16 -9.72 -5.27
C GLY A 24 -4.16 -8.62 -4.88
N GLN A 25 -4.84 -8.77 -3.74
CA GLN A 25 -5.75 -7.74 -3.21
C GLN A 25 -5.03 -6.43 -2.91
N VAL A 26 -3.80 -6.46 -2.36
CA VAL A 26 -3.00 -5.25 -2.14
C VAL A 26 -2.74 -4.53 -3.47
N MET A 27 -2.35 -5.27 -4.53
CA MET A 27 -2.07 -4.65 -5.84
C MET A 27 -3.32 -3.98 -6.44
N LEU A 28 -4.46 -4.65 -6.38
CA LEU A 28 -5.73 -4.10 -6.86
C LEU A 28 -6.18 -2.89 -6.02
N ALA A 29 -6.06 -2.97 -4.69
CA ALA A 29 -6.42 -1.88 -3.79
C ALA A 29 -5.52 -0.64 -3.98
N ALA A 30 -4.22 -0.84 -4.19
CA ALA A 30 -3.27 0.23 -4.49
C ALA A 30 -3.62 0.92 -5.82
N SER A 31 -3.86 0.15 -6.88
CA SER A 31 -4.27 0.69 -8.18
C SER A 31 -5.59 1.48 -8.10
N LYS A 32 -6.56 0.98 -7.32
CA LYS A 32 -7.82 1.68 -7.07
C LYS A 32 -7.58 3.02 -6.35
N LEU A 33 -6.71 3.05 -5.34
CA LEU A 33 -6.37 4.28 -4.62
C LEU A 33 -5.70 5.30 -5.55
N GLU A 34 -4.72 4.87 -6.34
CA GLU A 34 -4.01 5.72 -7.31
C GLU A 34 -4.99 6.38 -8.30
N SER A 35 -5.89 5.57 -8.88
CA SER A 35 -6.90 6.07 -9.82
C SER A 35 -7.84 7.08 -9.16
N THR A 36 -8.27 6.78 -7.93
CA THR A 36 -9.16 7.66 -7.15
C THR A 36 -8.48 8.98 -6.80
N LEU A 37 -7.23 8.94 -6.35
CA LEU A 37 -6.43 10.13 -6.06
C LEU A 37 -6.22 10.99 -7.30
N ARG A 38 -5.97 10.36 -8.46
CA ARG A 38 -5.87 11.08 -9.72
C ARG A 38 -7.16 11.84 -10.03
N ILE A 39 -8.32 11.19 -9.91
CA ILE A 39 -9.63 11.84 -10.12
C ILE A 39 -9.82 12.99 -9.14
N PHE A 40 -9.51 12.78 -7.86
CA PHE A 40 -9.59 13.84 -6.85
C PHE A 40 -8.77 15.07 -7.27
N LEU A 41 -7.51 14.88 -7.66
CA LEU A 41 -6.62 15.98 -8.06
C LEU A 41 -7.09 16.67 -9.35
N ILE A 42 -7.61 15.92 -10.33
CA ILE A 42 -8.21 16.48 -11.55
C ILE A 42 -9.40 17.38 -11.19
N ASN A 43 -10.25 16.95 -10.26
CA ASN A 43 -11.39 17.76 -9.80
C ASN A 43 -10.95 19.03 -9.04
N GLN A 44 -9.74 19.06 -8.49
CA GLN A 44 -9.12 20.28 -7.93
C GLN A 44 -8.44 21.16 -9.00
N GLY A 45 -8.47 20.77 -10.28
CA GLY A 45 -7.91 21.55 -11.39
C GLY A 45 -6.46 21.19 -11.74
N HIS A 46 -5.93 20.07 -11.24
CA HIS A 46 -4.60 19.60 -11.63
C HIS A 46 -4.66 18.75 -12.91
N ASP A 47 -3.81 19.07 -13.89
CA ASP A 47 -3.62 18.22 -15.06
C ASP A 47 -2.58 17.12 -14.75
N ILE A 48 -3.04 15.87 -14.67
CA ILE A 48 -2.21 14.71 -14.34
C ILE A 48 -2.28 13.69 -15.48
N PRO A 49 -1.20 13.57 -16.27
CA PRO A 49 -1.06 12.53 -17.27
C PRO A 49 -1.14 11.14 -16.64
N GLU A 50 -1.82 10.22 -17.30
CA GLU A 50 -2.03 8.85 -16.81
C GLU A 50 -0.72 8.12 -16.53
N ASN A 51 0.28 8.28 -17.40
CA ASN A 51 1.62 7.68 -17.26
C ASN A 51 2.45 8.23 -16.07
N LYS A 52 1.99 9.27 -15.39
CA LYS A 52 2.67 9.86 -14.21
C LYS A 52 1.90 9.65 -12.91
N ALA A 53 0.75 8.99 -12.95
CA ALA A 53 -0.17 8.81 -11.82
C ALA A 53 0.22 7.67 -10.86
N THR A 54 1.51 7.56 -10.51
CA THR A 54 1.97 6.63 -9.48
C THR A 54 1.63 7.16 -8.09
N LEU A 55 1.41 6.27 -7.11
CA LEU A 55 1.09 6.65 -5.73
C LEU A 55 2.09 7.66 -5.17
N GLY A 56 3.39 7.46 -5.42
CA GLY A 56 4.44 8.37 -4.98
C GLY A 56 4.29 9.78 -5.56
N ASN A 57 4.00 9.90 -6.86
CA ASN A 57 3.83 11.19 -7.51
C ASN A 57 2.55 11.88 -7.04
N LEU A 58 1.44 11.15 -6.95
CA LEU A 58 0.15 11.68 -6.49
C LEU A 58 0.24 12.20 -5.06
N VAL A 59 0.88 11.44 -4.15
CA VAL A 59 1.13 11.87 -2.77
C VAL A 59 1.98 13.14 -2.73
N ASN A 60 3.04 13.23 -3.55
CA ASN A 60 3.86 14.43 -3.62
C ASN A 60 3.06 15.66 -4.07
N ILE A 61 2.13 15.50 -5.01
CA ILE A 61 1.23 16.60 -5.45
C ILE A 61 0.30 17.00 -4.30
N LEU A 62 -0.31 16.04 -3.60
CA LEU A 62 -1.18 16.33 -2.46
C LEU A 62 -0.44 17.09 -1.35
N LYS A 63 0.80 16.69 -1.03
CA LYS A 63 1.66 17.38 -0.05
C LYS A 63 1.95 18.82 -0.46
N LYS A 64 2.41 19.03 -1.70
CA LYS A 64 2.77 20.37 -2.22
C LYS A 64 1.59 21.34 -2.18
N ASN A 65 0.38 20.84 -2.42
CA ASN A 65 -0.85 21.64 -2.43
C ASN A 65 -1.56 21.69 -1.05
N LYS A 66 -0.91 21.18 0.02
CA LYS A 66 -1.46 21.17 1.39
C LYS A 66 -2.82 20.47 1.51
N HIS A 67 -3.06 19.45 0.69
CA HIS A 67 -4.25 18.62 0.77
C HIS A 67 -4.16 17.53 1.83
N LEU A 68 -2.99 17.32 2.45
CA LEU A 68 -2.76 16.34 3.50
C LEU A 68 -2.46 17.03 4.83
N SER A 69 -3.06 16.51 5.90
CA SER A 69 -2.57 16.74 7.24
C SER A 69 -1.24 15.99 7.46
N LYS A 70 -0.53 16.30 8.55
CA LYS A 70 0.66 15.55 8.95
C LYS A 70 0.39 14.05 9.15
N ASN A 71 -0.80 13.69 9.66
CA ASN A 71 -1.19 12.29 9.84
C ASN A 71 -1.42 11.62 8.48
N GLY A 72 -2.15 12.28 7.57
CA GLY A 72 -2.31 11.81 6.20
C GLY A 72 -0.98 11.59 5.49
N GLU A 73 -0.01 12.48 5.68
CA GLU A 73 1.34 12.30 5.14
C GLU A 73 2.04 11.04 5.66
N MET A 74 1.91 10.73 6.95
CA MET A 74 2.48 9.53 7.55
C MET A 74 1.78 8.26 7.01
N HIS A 75 0.45 8.25 6.96
CA HIS A 75 -0.31 7.12 6.41
C HIS A 75 0.04 6.81 4.96
N PHE A 76 0.21 7.84 4.11
CA PHE A 76 0.63 7.64 2.72
C PHE A 76 2.09 7.17 2.60
N ALA A 77 2.96 7.61 3.51
CA ALA A 77 4.34 7.11 3.56
C ALA A 77 4.37 5.62 3.90
N ASP A 78 3.59 5.19 4.89
CA ASP A 78 3.48 3.80 5.31
C ASP A 78 2.90 2.92 4.20
N LEU A 79 1.80 3.34 3.57
CA LEU A 79 1.20 2.60 2.44
C LEU A 79 2.18 2.45 1.27
N LYS A 80 2.92 3.51 0.93
CA LYS A 80 3.93 3.46 -0.13
C LYS A 80 5.04 2.47 0.22
N MET A 81 5.53 2.50 1.47
CA MET A 81 6.56 1.59 1.94
C MET A 81 6.07 0.13 1.91
N GLN A 82 4.89 -0.14 2.44
CA GLN A 82 4.26 -1.46 2.46
C GLN A 82 4.04 -2.01 1.05
N ARG A 83 3.44 -1.24 0.14
CA ARG A 83 3.21 -1.67 -1.24
C ARG A 83 4.52 -2.00 -1.94
N ASN A 84 5.52 -1.12 -1.85
CA ASN A 84 6.81 -1.35 -2.51
C ASN A 84 7.52 -2.57 -1.96
N TYR A 85 7.49 -2.73 -0.64
CA TYR A 85 8.08 -3.89 0.00
C TYR A 85 7.42 -5.19 -0.47
N LEU A 86 6.09 -5.26 -0.44
CA LEU A 86 5.33 -6.42 -0.85
C LEU A 86 5.44 -6.73 -2.36
N SER A 87 5.60 -5.72 -3.21
CA SER A 87 5.69 -5.92 -4.66
C SER A 87 7.11 -6.11 -5.20
N HIS A 88 8.14 -5.64 -4.49
CA HIS A 88 9.50 -5.57 -5.04
C HIS A 88 10.58 -6.14 -4.14
N SER A 89 10.33 -6.33 -2.84
CA SER A 89 11.40 -6.60 -1.87
C SER A 89 11.28 -7.92 -1.13
N LEU A 90 10.16 -8.65 -1.27
CA LEU A 90 9.96 -9.93 -0.57
C LEU A 90 11.04 -10.95 -0.92
N TYR A 91 11.29 -11.19 -2.21
CA TYR A 91 12.31 -12.16 -2.62
C TYR A 91 13.73 -11.74 -2.19
N ASP A 92 14.03 -10.44 -2.30
CA ASP A 92 15.32 -9.90 -1.87
C ASP A 92 15.53 -10.01 -0.35
N LEU A 93 14.47 -9.84 0.45
CA LEU A 93 14.52 -10.05 1.89
C LEU A 93 14.92 -11.48 2.24
N PHE A 94 14.27 -12.46 1.61
CA PHE A 94 14.51 -13.88 1.87
C PHE A 94 15.81 -14.42 1.22
N ASN A 95 16.47 -13.61 0.39
CA ASN A 95 17.81 -13.86 -0.13
C ASN A 95 18.91 -13.05 0.55
N ASP A 96 18.59 -12.30 1.60
CA ASP A 96 19.56 -11.44 2.31
C ASP A 96 20.20 -10.34 1.43
N ASN A 97 19.51 -9.94 0.36
CA ASN A 97 19.94 -8.85 -0.52
C ASN A 97 19.64 -7.45 0.07
N ILE A 98 18.73 -7.39 1.06
CA ILE A 98 18.35 -6.17 1.77
C ILE A 98 18.31 -6.42 3.28
N GLU A 99 18.36 -5.34 4.07
CA GLU A 99 18.15 -5.40 5.51
C GLU A 99 16.70 -5.72 5.87
N GLU A 100 16.47 -6.13 7.13
CA GLU A 100 15.13 -6.40 7.64
C GLU A 100 14.25 -5.14 7.61
N THR A 101 12.98 -5.30 7.24
CA THR A 101 12.05 -4.17 7.14
C THR A 101 10.74 -4.45 7.87
N ILE A 102 9.57 -4.38 7.22
CA ILE A 102 8.24 -4.39 7.84
C ILE A 102 7.84 -5.78 8.34
N LEU A 103 8.38 -6.84 7.72
CA LEU A 103 8.13 -8.22 8.10
C LEU A 103 9.40 -8.86 8.66
N PRO A 104 9.27 -9.71 9.70
CA PRO A 104 10.40 -10.42 10.26
C PRO A 104 10.98 -11.40 9.23
N ARG A 105 12.30 -11.64 9.28
CA ARG A 105 12.97 -12.63 8.41
C ARG A 105 13.74 -13.71 9.17
N GLU A 106 13.77 -13.61 10.49
CA GLU A 106 14.54 -14.50 11.37
C GLU A 106 13.62 -15.29 12.28
N ASN A 107 14.08 -16.48 12.68
CA ASN A 107 13.37 -17.36 13.61
C ASN A 107 11.93 -17.73 13.18
N LEU A 108 11.68 -17.75 11.87
CA LEU A 108 10.37 -18.05 11.30
C LEU A 108 10.06 -19.54 11.39
N VAL A 109 8.81 -19.86 11.72
CA VAL A 109 8.23 -21.21 11.69
C VAL A 109 7.15 -21.30 10.61
N PRO A 110 6.85 -22.48 10.05
CA PRO A 110 5.87 -22.61 8.97
C PRO A 110 4.50 -21.95 9.24
N GLU A 111 4.06 -21.92 10.49
CA GLU A 111 2.82 -21.28 10.93
C GLU A 111 2.81 -19.76 10.74
N ASP A 112 3.99 -19.11 10.72
CA ASP A 112 4.11 -17.66 10.50
C ASP A 112 3.63 -17.24 9.10
N VAL A 113 3.54 -18.17 8.16
CA VAL A 113 2.94 -17.92 6.83
C VAL A 113 1.53 -17.34 6.98
N GLN A 114 0.75 -17.80 7.96
CA GLN A 114 -0.59 -17.29 8.22
C GLN A 114 -0.56 -15.85 8.73
N VAL A 115 0.37 -15.54 9.63
CA VAL A 115 0.58 -14.19 10.15
C VAL A 115 0.94 -13.22 9.02
N PHE A 116 1.75 -13.67 8.07
CA PHE A 116 2.08 -12.91 6.87
C PHE A 116 0.83 -12.66 6.01
N ALA A 117 0.03 -13.68 5.75
CA ALA A 117 -1.21 -13.54 4.98
C ALA A 117 -2.17 -12.52 5.63
N GLU A 118 -2.34 -12.57 6.95
CA GLU A 118 -3.16 -11.62 7.70
C GLU A 118 -2.64 -10.19 7.62
N LYS A 119 -1.33 -9.98 7.77
CA LYS A 119 -0.70 -8.65 7.64
C LYS A 119 -0.87 -8.07 6.24
N VAL A 120 -0.70 -8.89 5.20
CA VAL A 120 -0.91 -8.48 3.80
C VAL A 120 -2.39 -8.16 3.56
N SER A 121 -3.31 -8.96 4.09
CA SER A 121 -4.75 -8.67 4.03
C SER A 121 -5.10 -7.35 4.74
N GLY A 122 -4.51 -7.09 5.90
CA GLY A 122 -4.63 -5.82 6.63
C GLY A 122 -4.15 -4.63 5.81
N THR A 123 -3.03 -4.79 5.10
CA THR A 123 -2.51 -3.77 4.18
C THR A 123 -3.52 -3.44 3.07
N ALA A 124 -4.15 -4.45 2.45
CA ALA A 124 -5.18 -4.24 1.44
C ALA A 124 -6.39 -3.47 2.02
N LYS A 125 -6.82 -3.81 3.23
CA LYS A 125 -7.90 -3.09 3.94
C LYS A 125 -7.53 -1.63 4.20
N ASN A 126 -6.28 -1.33 4.56
CA ASN A 126 -5.82 0.04 4.75
C ASN A 126 -5.89 0.86 3.45
N PHE A 127 -5.43 0.30 2.32
CA PHE A 127 -5.58 0.94 1.00
C PHE A 127 -7.05 1.25 0.67
N LEU A 128 -7.95 0.29 0.90
CA LEU A 128 -9.38 0.47 0.66
C LEU A 128 -10.02 1.48 1.62
N GLY A 129 -9.59 1.50 2.88
CA GLY A 129 -10.02 2.46 3.89
C GLY A 129 -9.70 3.90 3.47
N ILE A 130 -8.45 4.16 3.09
CA ILE A 130 -8.05 5.48 2.58
C ILE A 130 -8.82 5.81 1.29
N THR A 131 -8.95 4.84 0.37
CA THR A 131 -9.71 5.05 -0.87
C THR A 131 -11.14 5.53 -0.60
N LYS A 132 -11.82 4.92 0.37
CA LYS A 132 -13.18 5.32 0.77
C LYS A 132 -13.23 6.76 1.29
N ILE A 133 -12.21 7.19 2.04
CA ILE A 133 -12.11 8.56 2.53
C ILE A 133 -11.97 9.54 1.36
N ILE A 134 -11.11 9.24 0.38
CA ILE A 134 -10.94 10.08 -0.82
C ILE A 134 -12.23 10.15 -1.64
N ILE A 135 -12.93 9.04 -1.85
CA ILE A 135 -14.21 9.03 -2.57
C ILE A 135 -15.21 9.95 -1.87
N ASN A 136 -15.34 9.84 -0.55
CA ASN A 136 -16.24 10.71 0.22
C ASN A 136 -15.88 12.20 0.05
N GLU A 137 -14.60 12.55 -0.03
CA GLU A 137 -14.14 13.92 -0.27
C GLU A 137 -14.42 14.41 -1.69
N ILE A 138 -14.33 13.52 -2.70
CA ILE A 138 -14.76 13.83 -4.07
C ILE A 138 -16.26 14.16 -4.09
N ASP A 139 -17.08 13.30 -3.47
CA ASP A 139 -18.54 13.45 -3.45
C ASP A 139 -18.99 14.72 -2.70
N LYS A 140 -18.26 15.13 -1.65
CA LYS A 140 -18.46 16.41 -0.96
C LYS A 140 -18.06 17.60 -1.83
N SER A 141 -16.93 17.51 -2.53
CA SER A 141 -16.40 18.61 -3.36
C SER A 141 -17.26 18.89 -4.60
N GLN A 142 -18.03 17.91 -5.07
CA GLN A 142 -19.08 18.13 -6.08
C GLN A 142 -20.27 18.96 -5.55
N LYS A 143 -20.37 19.16 -4.22
CA LYS A 143 -21.40 19.97 -3.57
C LYS A 143 -20.90 21.33 -3.09
N ILE A 144 -19.59 21.50 -2.83
CA ILE A 144 -18.97 22.76 -2.35
C ILE A 144 -17.54 22.87 -2.93
N LYS A 145 -17.18 23.98 -3.60
CA LYS A 145 -15.83 24.19 -4.17
C LYS A 145 -14.77 24.35 -3.08
N GLY A 146 -13.78 23.46 -3.06
CA GLY A 146 -12.56 23.53 -2.26
C GLY A 146 -12.63 22.75 -0.95
N THR A 147 -12.19 21.50 -0.95
CA THR A 147 -12.20 20.63 0.25
C THR A 147 -10.83 20.00 0.49
N MET A 148 -10.42 19.97 1.75
CA MET A 148 -9.16 19.40 2.24
C MET A 148 -9.41 17.95 2.67
N ILE A 149 -8.53 17.01 2.32
CA ILE A 149 -8.62 15.63 2.79
C ILE A 149 -8.05 15.57 4.21
N LEU A 150 -8.94 15.48 5.20
CA LEU A 150 -8.56 15.32 6.61
C LEU A 150 -8.35 13.82 6.91
N LEU A 151 -7.14 13.34 6.65
CA LEU A 151 -6.60 12.07 7.15
C LEU A 151 -5.70 12.34 8.35
#